data_AF-A0A2M6YCI2-F1
#
_entry.id   AF-A0A2M6YCI2-F1
#
_cell.length_a   1.000
_cell.length_b   1.000
_cell.length_c   1.000
_cell.angle_alpha   90.00
_cell.angle_beta   90.00
_cell.angle_gamma   90.00
#
_symmetry.space_group_name_H-M   'P 1'
#
loop_
_entity.id
_entity.type
_entity.pdbx_description
1 polymer ?
#
loop_
_entity_poly.entity_id
_entity_poly.type
_entity_poly.pdbx_seq_one_letter_code
_entity_poly.pdbx_strand_id
1 'polypeptide(L)'
;MDLKKADGRIYKLIEEEKVRQRDGLEMIASENYVSPAVLEATGSILTNKYAEGYPGHKYYGGCEVIDKIENLAIERLKKLFGCRFANVQPHCGSSANMAAYFAILTPGDRILGQSLDAGGHLTHGAKVSFSGQIFESYGYGLSSKTGLLDYEEIAKLAKKVKPKAIVCGYSAYPRTIDFKKFKKIANSVHAYLIADIAHIAGLVATGFHQSPIG
;
A
#
# COMPACT_ATOMS: atom_id res chain seq x y z
N MET A 1 31.64 3.23 -17.07
CA MET A 1 31.35 2.29 -18.17
C MET A 1 29.84 2.13 -18.23
N ASP A 2 29.23 2.15 -19.42
CA ASP A 2 27.77 1.93 -19.56
C ASP A 2 27.39 0.45 -19.36
N LEU A 3 26.10 0.17 -19.11
CA LEU A 3 25.62 -1.19 -18.84
C LEU A 3 25.91 -2.15 -19.99
N LYS A 4 25.79 -1.70 -21.24
CA LYS A 4 26.01 -2.56 -22.43
C LYS A 4 27.44 -3.09 -22.48
N LYS A 5 28.42 -2.29 -22.08
CA LYS A 5 29.83 -2.70 -22.00
C LYS A 5 30.16 -3.45 -20.71
N ALA A 6 29.57 -3.04 -19.58
CA ALA A 6 29.83 -3.67 -18.28
C ALA A 6 29.20 -5.06 -18.17
N ASP A 7 27.96 -5.21 -18.64
CA ASP A 7 27.21 -6.47 -18.66
C ASP A 7 26.25 -6.51 -19.87
N GLY A 8 26.78 -6.93 -21.01
CA GLY A 8 26.00 -7.07 -22.24
C GLY A 8 24.88 -8.11 -22.17
N ARG A 9 24.94 -9.06 -21.22
CA ARG A 9 23.89 -10.08 -21.06
C ARG A 9 22.66 -9.49 -20.41
N ILE A 10 22.83 -8.73 -19.32
CA ILE A 10 21.72 -8.02 -18.66
C ILE A 10 21.14 -6.96 -19.58
N TYR A 11 21.99 -6.20 -20.29
CA TYR A 11 21.51 -5.23 -21.28
C TYR A 11 20.58 -5.87 -22.32
N LYS A 12 20.96 -7.04 -22.85
CA LYS A 12 20.14 -7.75 -23.84
C LYS A 12 18.79 -8.18 -23.27
N LEU A 13 18.76 -8.73 -22.05
CA LEU A 13 17.51 -9.13 -21.39
C LEU A 13 16.57 -7.95 -21.11
N ILE A 14 17.12 -6.78 -20.75
CA ILE A 14 16.32 -5.55 -20.57
C ILE A 14 15.68 -5.10 -21.89
N GLU A 15 16.42 -5.15 -22.99
CA GLU A 15 15.85 -4.83 -24.31
C GLU A 15 14.80 -5.87 -24.77
N GLU A 16 14.98 -7.15 -24.43
CA GLU A 16 13.97 -8.19 -24.68
C GLU A 16 12.68 -7.92 -23.88
N GLU A 17 12.76 -7.56 -22.59
CA GLU A 17 11.59 -7.20 -21.78
C GLU A 17 10.90 -5.93 -22.29
N LYS A 18 11.66 -4.94 -22.74
CA LYS A 18 11.12 -3.73 -23.37
C LYS A 18 10.29 -4.05 -24.62
N VAL A 19 10.76 -4.99 -25.45
CA VAL A 19 10.01 -5.47 -26.62
C VAL A 19 8.75 -6.21 -26.17
N ARG A 20 8.82 -7.08 -25.15
CA ARG A 20 7.65 -7.78 -24.59
C ARG A 20 6.57 -6.79 -24.12
N GLN A 21 6.94 -5.77 -23.36
CA GLN A 21 6.00 -4.74 -22.87
C GLN A 21 5.39 -3.91 -23.99
N ARG A 22 6.19 -3.57 -25.02
CA ARG A 22 5.72 -2.76 -26.16
C ARG A 22 4.74 -3.53 -27.04
N ASP A 23 5.02 -4.81 -27.29
CA ASP A 23 4.29 -5.61 -28.28
C ASP A 23 3.18 -6.46 -27.63
N GLY A 24 3.22 -6.65 -26.31
CA GLY A 24 2.24 -7.39 -25.53
C GLY A 24 1.02 -6.56 -25.12
N LEU A 25 -0.13 -7.22 -24.97
CA LEU A 25 -1.32 -6.64 -24.34
C LEU A 25 -1.27 -6.93 -22.84
N GLU A 26 -0.91 -5.92 -22.05
CA GLU A 26 -0.82 -6.05 -20.60
C GLU A 26 -2.19 -5.81 -19.94
N MET A 27 -2.72 -6.84 -19.28
CA MET A 27 -4.07 -6.85 -18.69
C MET A 27 -4.05 -7.10 -17.18
N ILE A 28 -2.85 -7.13 -16.56
CA ILE A 28 -2.70 -7.28 -15.13
C ILE A 28 -3.11 -5.99 -14.43
N ALA A 29 -4.16 -6.05 -13.59
CA ALA A 29 -4.78 -4.86 -12.97
C ALA A 29 -3.85 -4.07 -12.02
N SER A 30 -2.73 -4.64 -11.58
CA SER A 30 -1.73 -3.99 -10.74
C SER A 30 -0.54 -3.42 -11.52
N GLU A 31 -0.45 -3.68 -12.82
CA GLU A 31 0.65 -3.18 -13.64
C GLU A 31 0.30 -1.84 -14.30
N ASN A 32 1.35 -1.05 -14.53
CA ASN A 32 1.26 0.23 -15.23
C ASN A 32 2.63 0.63 -15.77
N TYR A 33 2.65 1.58 -16.71
CA TYR A 33 3.87 2.15 -17.27
C TYR A 33 4.14 3.51 -16.64
N VAL A 34 5.26 3.62 -15.94
CA VAL A 34 5.71 4.90 -15.38
C VAL A 34 6.24 5.82 -16.47
N SER A 35 6.22 7.13 -16.22
CA SER A 35 6.78 8.10 -17.16
C SER A 35 8.32 8.01 -17.24
N PRO A 36 8.94 8.45 -18.36
CA PRO A 36 10.40 8.53 -18.47
C PRO A 36 11.06 9.36 -17.36
N ALA A 37 10.39 10.43 -16.89
CA ALA A 37 10.88 11.25 -15.79
C ALA A 37 10.99 10.48 -14.46
N VAL A 38 10.09 9.52 -14.22
CA VAL A 38 10.16 8.64 -13.02
C VAL A 38 11.33 7.67 -13.16
N LEU A 39 11.54 7.08 -14.34
CA LEU A 39 12.67 6.19 -14.62
C LEU A 39 14.01 6.90 -14.44
N GLU A 40 14.13 8.14 -14.93
CA GLU A 40 15.32 8.98 -14.79
C GLU A 40 15.68 9.22 -13.32
N ALA A 41 14.70 9.58 -12.49
CA ALA A 41 14.90 9.79 -11.06
C ALA A 41 15.29 8.49 -10.32
N THR A 42 14.66 7.37 -10.68
CA THR A 42 14.85 6.06 -10.02
C THR A 42 16.26 5.50 -10.25
N GLY A 43 16.83 5.70 -11.43
CA GLY A 43 18.19 5.27 -11.78
C GLY A 43 19.29 6.30 -11.49
N SER A 44 19.01 7.32 -10.67
CA SER A 44 19.91 8.46 -10.45
C SER A 44 20.95 8.23 -9.34
N ILE A 45 21.80 9.24 -9.14
CA ILE A 45 22.85 9.25 -8.09
C ILE A 45 22.30 9.13 -6.66
N LEU A 46 20.99 9.32 -6.46
CA LEU A 46 20.36 9.20 -5.15
C LEU A 46 20.54 7.81 -4.53
N THR A 47 20.69 6.76 -5.36
CA THR A 47 20.97 5.39 -4.91
C THR A 47 22.25 5.25 -4.07
N ASN A 48 23.20 6.17 -4.23
CA ASN A 48 24.48 6.14 -3.51
C ASN A 48 24.35 6.66 -2.07
N LYS A 49 23.23 7.28 -1.69
CA LYS A 49 23.12 8.01 -0.44
C LYS A 49 22.38 7.22 0.63
N TYR A 50 23.11 6.89 1.70
CA TYR A 50 22.53 6.38 2.94
C TYR A 50 22.01 7.55 3.79
N ALA A 51 20.70 7.57 4.09
CA ALA A 51 20.02 8.71 4.71
C ALA A 51 18.99 8.28 5.76
N GLU A 52 19.41 7.42 6.69
CA GLU A 52 18.58 6.90 7.78
C GLU A 52 18.09 8.01 8.73
N GLY A 53 16.85 7.88 9.20
CA GLY A 53 16.14 8.89 9.98
C GLY A 53 15.20 9.75 9.13
N TYR A 54 14.70 10.83 9.70
CA TYR A 54 13.75 11.75 9.04
C TYR A 54 14.43 13.08 8.72
N PRO A 55 13.87 13.91 7.82
CA PRO A 55 14.43 15.23 7.53
C PRO A 55 14.65 16.06 8.80
N GLY A 56 15.85 16.64 8.95
CA GLY A 56 16.29 17.35 10.15
C GLY A 56 16.72 16.46 11.33
N HIS A 57 16.51 15.15 11.25
CA HIS A 57 16.85 14.16 12.29
C HIS A 57 17.47 12.91 11.65
N LYS A 58 18.55 13.11 10.90
CA LYS A 58 19.30 12.03 10.23
C LYS A 58 20.40 11.48 11.14
N TYR A 59 20.66 10.18 11.03
CA TYR A 59 21.75 9.52 11.74
C TYR A 59 23.12 9.75 11.07
N TYR A 60 23.13 10.21 9.82
CA TYR A 60 24.32 10.43 9.01
C TYR A 60 24.36 11.86 8.45
N GLY A 61 25.57 12.42 8.32
CA GLY A 61 25.79 13.74 7.71
C GLY A 61 25.64 13.76 6.18
N GLY A 62 25.61 14.96 5.59
CA GLY A 62 25.56 15.16 4.14
C GLY A 62 24.21 14.80 3.51
N CYS A 63 23.12 15.03 4.23
CA CYS A 63 21.74 14.71 3.80
C CYS A 63 20.95 15.96 3.40
N GLU A 64 21.58 17.13 3.28
CA GLU A 64 20.93 18.43 3.11
C GLU A 64 20.06 18.49 1.84
N VAL A 65 20.48 17.81 0.78
CA VAL A 65 19.70 17.70 -0.47
C VAL A 65 18.66 16.58 -0.39
N ILE A 66 18.97 15.47 0.28
CA ILE A 66 18.00 14.38 0.49
C ILE A 66 16.81 14.85 1.31
N ASP A 67 17.06 15.63 2.37
CA ASP A 67 16.01 16.21 3.20
C ASP A 67 15.08 17.11 2.39
N LYS A 68 15.60 17.88 1.42
CA LYS A 68 14.78 18.69 0.51
C LYS A 68 13.90 17.82 -0.40
N ILE A 69 14.48 16.74 -0.95
CA ILE A 69 13.76 15.79 -1.82
C ILE A 69 12.64 15.11 -1.03
N GLU A 70 12.95 14.60 0.15
CA GLU A 70 12.00 13.88 1.02
C GLU A 70 10.87 14.80 1.50
N ASN A 71 11.20 16.03 1.94
CA ASN A 71 10.19 17.03 2.31
C ASN A 71 9.27 17.39 1.14
N LEU A 72 9.81 17.56 -0.07
CA LEU A 72 9.01 17.83 -1.26
C LEU A 72 8.06 16.67 -1.60
N ALA A 73 8.52 15.43 -1.46
CA ALA A 73 7.68 14.25 -1.66
C ALA A 73 6.55 14.18 -0.61
N ILE A 74 6.86 14.43 0.67
CA ILE A 74 5.87 14.50 1.76
C ILE A 74 4.84 15.59 1.49
N GLU A 75 5.26 16.80 1.12
CA GLU A 75 4.38 17.91 0.80
C GLU A 75 3.41 17.56 -0.35
N ARG A 76 3.96 17.01 -1.44
CA ARG A 76 3.16 16.60 -2.60
C ARG A 76 2.16 15.51 -2.25
N LEU A 77 2.56 14.52 -1.46
CA LEU A 77 1.66 13.44 -1.05
C LEU A 77 0.53 13.95 -0.15
N LYS A 78 0.85 14.82 0.81
CA LYS A 78 -0.13 15.50 1.67
C LYS A 78 -1.13 16.32 0.86
N LYS A 79 -0.65 17.08 -0.13
CA LYS A 79 -1.50 17.85 -1.03
C LYS A 79 -2.37 16.96 -1.91
N LEU A 80 -1.80 15.87 -2.45
CA LEU A 80 -2.49 14.96 -3.35
C LEU A 80 -3.69 14.25 -2.69
N PHE A 81 -3.52 13.80 -1.45
CA PHE A 81 -4.55 13.06 -0.72
C PHE A 81 -5.29 13.88 0.36
N GLY A 82 -4.94 15.16 0.52
CA GLY A 82 -5.54 16.02 1.54
C GLY A 82 -5.28 15.55 2.97
N CYS A 83 -4.14 14.92 3.25
CA CYS A 83 -3.84 14.34 4.56
C CYS A 83 -2.89 15.23 5.40
N ARG A 84 -2.96 15.08 6.73
CA ARG A 84 -2.16 15.87 7.68
C ARG A 84 -0.70 15.40 7.75
N PHE A 85 -0.48 14.10 7.64
CA PHE A 85 0.82 13.45 7.78
C PHE A 85 1.03 12.44 6.65
N ALA A 86 2.28 12.29 6.22
CA ALA A 86 2.67 11.31 5.22
C ALA A 86 4.08 10.80 5.52
N ASN A 87 4.31 9.50 5.29
CA ASN A 87 5.62 8.89 5.29
C ASN A 87 5.86 8.30 3.89
N VAL A 88 6.98 8.68 3.26
CA VAL A 88 7.35 8.30 1.89
C VAL A 88 8.52 7.31 1.83
N GLN A 89 8.94 6.78 2.97
CA GLN A 89 10.06 5.84 3.10
C GLN A 89 9.73 4.35 2.86
N PRO A 90 8.47 3.85 3.00
CA PRO A 90 8.19 2.45 2.72
C PRO A 90 8.60 2.04 1.29
N HIS A 91 9.34 0.93 1.17
CA HIS A 91 9.89 0.46 -0.10
C HIS A 91 8.84 -0.11 -1.07
N CYS A 92 7.73 -0.61 -0.54
CA CYS A 92 6.62 -1.17 -1.30
C CYS A 92 5.33 -1.18 -0.46
N GLY A 93 4.20 -1.52 -1.09
CA GLY A 93 2.90 -1.61 -0.40
C GLY A 93 2.90 -2.52 0.82
N SER A 94 3.57 -3.69 0.75
CA SER A 94 3.66 -4.61 1.89
C SER A 94 4.41 -4.01 3.08
N SER A 95 5.50 -3.29 2.83
CA SER A 95 6.23 -2.57 3.90
C SER A 95 5.46 -1.37 4.46
N ALA A 96 4.62 -0.71 3.65
CA ALA A 96 3.76 0.37 4.10
C ALA A 96 2.67 -0.16 5.06
N ASN A 97 2.04 -1.29 4.71
CA ASN A 97 1.11 -1.97 5.61
C ASN A 97 1.81 -2.43 6.90
N MET A 98 3.02 -2.98 6.79
CA MET A 98 3.82 -3.37 7.96
C MET A 98 4.08 -2.19 8.90
N ALA A 99 4.51 -1.05 8.37
CA ALA A 99 4.71 0.17 9.16
C ALA A 99 3.40 0.66 9.80
N ALA A 100 2.28 0.62 9.09
CA ALA A 100 0.98 1.02 9.61
C ALA A 100 0.52 0.11 10.77
N TYR A 101 0.73 -1.21 10.66
CA TYR A 101 0.42 -2.14 11.73
C TYR A 101 1.32 -1.91 12.95
N PHE A 102 2.65 -1.88 12.77
CA PHE A 102 3.58 -1.72 13.90
C PHE A 102 3.47 -0.35 14.58
N ALA A 103 2.92 0.65 13.92
CA ALA A 103 2.65 1.94 14.55
C ALA A 103 1.50 1.89 15.58
N ILE A 104 0.56 0.92 15.47
CA ILE A 104 -0.68 0.91 16.27
C ILE A 104 -0.99 -0.44 16.94
N LEU A 105 -0.27 -1.50 16.59
CA LEU A 105 -0.47 -2.87 17.06
C LEU A 105 0.79 -3.44 17.73
N THR A 106 0.57 -4.39 18.62
CA THR A 106 1.60 -5.26 19.23
C THR A 106 1.43 -6.70 18.71
N PRO A 107 2.50 -7.51 18.61
CA PRO A 107 2.36 -8.93 18.27
C PRO A 107 1.29 -9.64 19.11
N GLY A 108 0.47 -10.47 18.47
CA GLY A 108 -0.69 -11.13 19.08
C GLY A 108 -1.98 -10.30 19.11
N ASP A 109 -1.94 -8.99 18.82
CA ASP A 109 -3.17 -8.21 18.64
C ASP A 109 -4.02 -8.78 17.51
N ARG A 110 -5.34 -8.62 17.63
CA ARG A 110 -6.30 -9.11 16.63
C ARG A 110 -6.46 -8.13 15.47
N ILE A 111 -6.42 -8.64 14.26
CA ILE A 111 -6.76 -7.88 13.04
C ILE A 111 -7.94 -8.51 12.32
N LEU A 112 -8.72 -7.69 11.64
CA LEU A 112 -9.83 -8.12 10.80
C LEU A 112 -9.69 -7.52 9.40
N GLY A 113 -9.33 -8.34 8.41
CA GLY A 113 -9.14 -7.92 7.01
C GLY A 113 -9.99 -8.73 6.03
N GLN A 114 -10.03 -8.32 4.76
CA GLN A 114 -10.71 -9.09 3.72
C GLN A 114 -9.94 -10.39 3.44
N SER A 115 -10.62 -11.52 3.41
CA SER A 115 -9.99 -12.81 3.10
C SER A 115 -9.43 -12.81 1.67
N LEU A 116 -8.35 -13.56 1.44
CA LEU A 116 -7.66 -13.63 0.13
C LEU A 116 -8.57 -14.18 -0.97
N ASP A 117 -9.34 -15.23 -0.67
CA ASP A 117 -10.35 -15.84 -1.55
C ASP A 117 -11.57 -14.93 -1.81
N ALA A 118 -11.73 -13.89 -0.99
CA ALA A 118 -12.74 -12.85 -1.15
C ALA A 118 -12.18 -11.59 -1.85
N GLY A 119 -10.94 -11.60 -2.33
CA GLY A 119 -10.31 -10.49 -3.05
C GLY A 119 -9.41 -9.58 -2.21
N GLY A 120 -9.16 -9.92 -0.95
CA GLY A 120 -8.20 -9.22 -0.09
C GLY A 120 -6.75 -9.42 -0.54
N HIS A 121 -5.83 -8.68 0.07
CA HIS A 121 -4.39 -8.81 -0.18
C HIS A 121 -3.72 -9.72 0.86
N LEU A 122 -2.56 -10.29 0.53
CA LEU A 122 -1.79 -11.15 1.45
C LEU A 122 -1.52 -10.48 2.81
N THR A 123 -1.22 -9.18 2.81
CA THR A 123 -0.91 -8.41 4.03
C THR A 123 -2.14 -7.98 4.82
N HIS A 124 -3.34 -8.40 4.42
CA HIS A 124 -4.58 -8.18 5.18
C HIS A 124 -4.83 -9.31 6.20
N GLY A 125 -3.78 -10.08 6.52
CA GLY A 125 -3.83 -11.13 7.53
C GLY A 125 -3.77 -12.56 7.00
N ALA A 126 -3.35 -12.80 5.75
CA ALA A 126 -3.13 -14.16 5.28
C ALA A 126 -2.01 -14.84 6.10
N LYS A 127 -2.21 -16.12 6.48
CA LYS A 127 -1.29 -16.87 7.37
C LYS A 127 0.16 -16.93 6.87
N VAL A 128 0.36 -16.88 5.56
CA VAL A 128 1.68 -16.92 4.93
C VAL A 128 2.40 -15.56 4.93
N SER A 129 1.69 -14.48 5.21
CA SER A 129 2.24 -13.13 5.27
C SER A 129 2.63 -12.75 6.70
N PHE A 130 3.53 -11.77 6.85
CA PHE A 130 3.94 -11.24 8.16
C PHE A 130 2.73 -10.89 9.04
N SER A 131 1.68 -10.33 8.44
CA SER A 131 0.47 -9.90 9.16
C SER A 131 -0.29 -11.08 9.76
N GLY A 132 -0.29 -12.25 9.12
CA GLY A 132 -0.94 -13.45 9.64
C GLY A 132 -0.04 -14.29 10.55
N GLN A 133 1.28 -14.07 10.51
CA GLN A 133 2.25 -14.73 11.39
C GLN A 133 2.40 -14.00 12.73
N ILE A 134 2.36 -12.67 12.71
CA ILE A 134 2.66 -11.81 13.87
C ILE A 134 1.39 -11.46 14.66
N PHE A 135 0.25 -11.32 13.98
CA PHE A 135 -1.03 -10.91 14.57
C PHE A 135 -2.05 -12.05 14.54
N GLU A 136 -3.02 -12.01 15.45
CA GLU A 136 -4.15 -12.95 15.44
C GLU A 136 -5.15 -12.51 14.37
N SER A 137 -5.06 -13.12 13.19
CA SER A 137 -5.79 -12.67 12.01
C SER A 137 -7.16 -13.34 11.83
N TYR A 138 -8.17 -12.50 11.55
CA TYR A 138 -9.52 -12.90 11.18
C TYR A 138 -9.88 -12.31 9.83
N GLY A 139 -10.66 -13.06 9.04
CA GLY A 139 -11.07 -12.67 7.69
C GLY A 139 -12.56 -12.40 7.58
N TYR A 140 -12.94 -11.32 6.89
CA TYR A 140 -14.31 -11.13 6.38
C TYR A 140 -14.38 -11.44 4.88
N GLY A 141 -15.52 -11.98 4.45
CA GLY A 141 -15.77 -12.36 3.06
C GLY A 141 -16.73 -11.43 2.31
N LEU A 142 -17.17 -11.89 1.15
CA LEU A 142 -18.25 -11.31 0.38
C LEU A 142 -19.55 -12.08 0.62
N SER A 143 -20.69 -11.41 0.40
CA SER A 143 -21.98 -12.07 0.32
C SER A 143 -21.98 -13.06 -0.85
N SER A 144 -22.20 -14.34 -0.58
CA SER A 144 -22.25 -15.39 -1.61
C SER A 144 -23.37 -15.19 -2.64
N LYS A 145 -24.40 -14.40 -2.29
CA LYS A 145 -25.53 -14.09 -3.17
C LYS A 145 -25.24 -12.95 -4.14
N THR A 146 -24.49 -11.94 -3.71
CA THR A 146 -24.33 -10.69 -4.46
C THR A 146 -22.90 -10.44 -4.92
N GLY A 147 -21.92 -11.14 -4.35
CA GLY A 147 -20.50 -10.85 -4.53
C GLY A 147 -20.10 -9.49 -3.97
N LEU A 148 -20.88 -8.90 -3.06
CA LEU A 148 -20.61 -7.59 -2.45
C LEU A 148 -20.15 -7.72 -1.01
N LEU A 149 -19.46 -6.70 -0.50
CA LEU A 149 -19.15 -6.57 0.92
C LEU A 149 -20.46 -6.47 1.72
N ASP A 150 -20.64 -7.40 2.65
CA ASP A 150 -21.76 -7.39 3.59
C ASP A 150 -21.33 -6.67 4.87
N TYR A 151 -21.61 -5.37 4.93
CA TYR A 151 -21.21 -4.52 6.06
C TYR A 151 -21.88 -4.92 7.38
N GLU A 152 -23.05 -5.55 7.35
CA GLU A 152 -23.70 -6.03 8.56
C GLU A 152 -22.98 -7.26 9.10
N GLU A 153 -22.60 -8.18 8.23
CA GLU A 153 -21.82 -9.35 8.62
C GLU A 153 -20.43 -8.97 9.10
N ILE A 154 -19.76 -8.03 8.41
CA ILE A 154 -18.50 -7.44 8.87
C ILE A 154 -18.67 -6.82 10.28
N ALA A 155 -19.78 -6.11 10.54
CA ALA A 155 -20.05 -5.53 11.85
C ALA A 155 -20.26 -6.59 12.94
N LYS A 156 -21.00 -7.67 12.65
CA LYS A 156 -21.19 -8.79 13.58
C LYS A 156 -19.86 -9.47 13.90
N LEU A 157 -19.05 -9.73 12.87
CA LEU A 157 -17.73 -10.33 13.04
C LEU A 157 -16.80 -9.43 13.86
N ALA A 158 -16.78 -8.13 13.58
CA ALA A 158 -16.01 -7.16 14.36
C ALA A 158 -16.40 -7.17 15.84
N LYS A 159 -17.70 -7.23 16.18
CA LYS A 159 -18.17 -7.33 17.57
C LYS A 159 -17.77 -8.64 18.26
N LYS A 160 -17.76 -9.74 17.51
CA LYS A 160 -17.35 -11.07 18.01
C LYS A 160 -15.84 -11.15 18.25
N VAL A 161 -15.05 -10.73 17.27
CA VAL A 161 -13.58 -10.81 17.27
C VAL A 161 -12.97 -9.76 18.20
N LYS A 162 -13.57 -8.56 18.24
CA LYS A 162 -13.04 -7.35 18.90
C LYS A 162 -11.60 -7.05 18.42
N PRO A 163 -11.40 -6.82 17.11
CA PRO A 163 -10.07 -6.57 16.57
C PRO A 163 -9.52 -5.24 17.08
N LYS A 164 -8.20 -5.14 17.18
CA LYS A 164 -7.50 -3.87 17.44
C LYS A 164 -7.44 -2.99 16.19
N ALA A 165 -7.40 -3.61 15.01
CA ALA A 165 -7.51 -2.91 13.73
C ALA A 165 -8.40 -3.66 12.73
N ILE A 166 -9.21 -2.92 11.99
CA ILE A 166 -9.92 -3.39 10.80
C ILE A 166 -9.18 -2.85 9.57
N VAL A 167 -8.97 -3.70 8.59
CA VAL A 167 -8.27 -3.38 7.34
C VAL A 167 -9.29 -3.44 6.23
N CYS A 168 -9.47 -2.34 5.48
CA CYS A 168 -10.33 -2.30 4.31
C CYS A 168 -9.54 -1.89 3.07
N GLY A 169 -9.74 -2.60 1.98
CA GLY A 169 -8.88 -2.56 0.82
C GLY A 169 -8.89 -3.92 0.13
N TYR A 170 -8.43 -3.97 -1.12
CA TYR A 170 -8.49 -5.21 -1.90
C TYR A 170 -7.42 -5.25 -2.98
N SER A 171 -7.15 -6.47 -3.45
CA SER A 171 -6.45 -6.72 -4.70
C SER A 171 -7.39 -7.07 -5.84
N ALA A 172 -8.51 -7.74 -5.54
CA ALA A 172 -9.43 -8.25 -6.56
C ALA A 172 -10.90 -8.09 -6.13
N TYR A 173 -11.38 -6.85 -6.10
CA TYR A 173 -12.79 -6.54 -5.84
C TYR A 173 -13.28 -5.44 -6.80
N PRO A 174 -14.28 -5.70 -7.65
CA PRO A 174 -14.63 -4.81 -8.76
C PRO A 174 -15.67 -3.73 -8.38
N ARG A 175 -15.76 -3.38 -7.09
CA ARG A 175 -16.78 -2.45 -6.57
C ARG A 175 -16.17 -1.49 -5.57
N THR A 176 -16.85 -0.37 -5.39
CA THR A 176 -16.44 0.68 -4.45
C THR A 176 -16.54 0.20 -3.00
N ILE A 177 -15.52 0.52 -2.20
CA ILE A 177 -15.56 0.36 -0.74
C ILE A 177 -16.23 1.58 -0.12
N ASP A 178 -17.23 1.37 0.75
CA ASP A 178 -17.79 2.42 1.61
C ASP A 178 -16.95 2.59 2.88
N PHE A 179 -15.98 3.52 2.83
CA PHE A 179 -15.07 3.77 3.95
C PHE A 179 -15.81 4.32 5.18
N LYS A 180 -16.92 5.04 5.00
CA LYS A 180 -17.72 5.57 6.11
C LYS A 180 -18.38 4.46 6.90
N LYS A 181 -18.89 3.41 6.24
CA LYS A 181 -19.42 2.21 6.91
C LYS A 181 -18.33 1.49 7.69
N PHE A 182 -17.15 1.27 7.09
CA PHE A 182 -16.02 0.68 7.81
C PHE A 182 -15.61 1.51 9.03
N LYS A 183 -15.56 2.84 8.91
CA LYS A 183 -15.26 3.73 10.03
C LYS A 183 -16.28 3.61 11.16
N LYS A 184 -17.57 3.54 10.85
CA LYS A 184 -18.62 3.29 11.85
C LYS A 184 -18.44 1.94 12.54
N ILE A 185 -18.11 0.89 11.79
CA ILE A 185 -17.87 -0.45 12.36
C ILE A 185 -16.66 -0.43 13.28
N ALA A 186 -15.53 0.11 12.83
CA ALA A 186 -14.30 0.21 13.61
C ALA A 186 -14.53 0.99 14.92
N ASN A 187 -15.20 2.14 14.83
CA ASN A 187 -15.57 2.94 16.01
C ASN A 187 -16.47 2.16 16.99
N SER A 188 -17.39 1.33 16.49
CA SER A 188 -18.32 0.56 17.35
C SER A 188 -17.64 -0.52 18.22
N VAL A 189 -16.40 -0.89 17.88
CA VAL A 189 -15.60 -1.88 18.61
C VAL A 189 -14.25 -1.32 19.09
N HIS A 190 -14.09 0.01 19.05
CA HIS A 190 -12.86 0.72 19.43
C HIS A 190 -11.60 0.24 18.68
N ALA A 191 -11.75 -0.14 17.41
CA ALA A 191 -10.63 -0.52 16.54
C ALA A 191 -10.11 0.68 15.73
N TYR A 192 -8.83 0.61 15.36
CA TYR A 192 -8.30 1.43 14.28
C TYR A 192 -8.86 0.96 12.93
N LEU A 193 -8.90 1.87 11.95
CA LEU A 193 -9.21 1.55 10.55
C LEU A 193 -7.99 1.81 9.70
N ILE A 194 -7.51 0.79 8.99
CA ILE A 194 -6.44 0.88 8.01
C ILE A 194 -7.09 0.75 6.62
N ALA A 195 -7.01 1.79 5.81
CA ALA A 195 -7.48 1.76 4.43
C ALA A 195 -6.32 1.51 3.47
N ASP A 196 -6.25 0.31 2.89
CA ASP A 196 -5.30 -0.03 1.85
C ASP A 196 -5.91 0.27 0.48
N ILE A 197 -5.49 1.39 -0.10
CA ILE A 197 -6.00 1.91 -1.37
C ILE A 197 -5.10 1.55 -2.56
N ALA A 198 -4.17 0.59 -2.45
CA ALA A 198 -3.13 0.34 -3.45
C ALA A 198 -3.66 0.30 -4.91
N HIS A 199 -4.71 -0.49 -5.18
CA HIS A 199 -5.28 -0.61 -6.53
C HIS A 199 -6.10 0.60 -7.00
N ILE A 200 -6.56 1.45 -6.08
CA ILE A 200 -7.47 2.57 -6.39
C ILE A 200 -6.83 3.94 -6.08
N ALA A 201 -5.56 3.99 -5.71
CA ALA A 201 -4.90 5.22 -5.26
C ALA A 201 -4.99 6.35 -6.31
N GLY A 202 -4.81 6.02 -7.59
CA GLY A 202 -4.99 6.97 -8.70
C GLY A 202 -6.43 7.46 -8.85
N LEU A 203 -7.42 6.58 -8.69
CA LEU A 203 -8.85 6.94 -8.74
C LEU A 203 -9.25 7.81 -7.55
N VAL A 204 -8.69 7.55 -6.36
CA VAL A 204 -8.88 8.38 -5.16
C VAL A 204 -8.26 9.76 -5.39
N ALA A 205 -7.02 9.82 -5.87
CA ALA A 205 -6.31 11.07 -6.11
C ALA A 205 -6.98 11.97 -7.16
N THR A 206 -7.75 11.38 -8.09
CA THR A 206 -8.49 12.08 -9.15
C THR A 206 -9.97 12.31 -8.81
N GLY A 207 -10.45 11.82 -7.66
CA GLY A 207 -11.83 11.96 -7.23
C GLY A 207 -12.83 11.00 -7.90
N PHE A 208 -12.37 10.05 -8.73
CA PHE A 208 -13.22 9.02 -9.34
C PHE A 208 -13.53 7.84 -8.40
N HIS A 209 -12.87 7.78 -7.24
CA HIS A 209 -13.25 6.92 -6.13
C HIS A 209 -13.29 7.74 -4.83
N GLN A 210 -14.17 7.35 -3.90
CA GLN A 210 -14.23 7.99 -2.59
C GLN A 210 -12.89 7.92 -1.86
N SER A 211 -12.52 9.02 -1.20
CA SER A 211 -11.32 9.08 -0.36
C SER A 211 -11.56 8.39 0.99
N PRO A 212 -10.59 7.64 1.52
CA PRO A 212 -10.62 7.14 2.89
C PRO A 212 -10.22 8.21 3.92
N ILE A 213 -9.71 9.37 3.48
CA ILE A 213 -9.32 10.49 4.34
C ILE A 213 -10.56 11.35 4.62
N GLY A 214 -10.97 11.45 5.88
CA GLY A 214 -12.15 12.20 6.34
C GLY A 214 -12.87 11.54 7.50
#